data_AF-F7PSI9-F1
#
_entry.id   AF-F7PSI9-F1
#
_cell.length_a   1.000
_cell.length_b   1.000
_cell.length_c   1.000
_cell.angle_alpha   90.00
_cell.angle_beta   90.00
_cell.angle_gamma   90.00
#
_symmetry.space_group_name_H-M   'P 1'
#
loop_
_entity.id
_entity.type
_entity.pdbx_description
1 polymer ?
#
loop_
_entity_poly.entity_id
_entity_poly.type
_entity_poly.pdbx_seq_one_letter_code
_entity_poly.pdbx_strand_id
1 'polypeptide(L)' 'MLKNIKWVLKNLVIGLVMIYVINMLTAYIEIELKIPINIATIFIAGFLRFPGLIIMFIIASL' A
#
# COMPACT_ATOMS: atom_id res chain seq x y z
N MET A 1 -14.46 -16.18 14.30
CA MET A 1 -14.76 -14.87 13.68
C MET A 1 -13.80 -13.76 14.11
N LEU A 2 -13.63 -13.49 15.42
CA LEU A 2 -12.77 -12.40 15.91
C LEU A 2 -11.32 -12.45 15.37
N LYS A 3 -10.74 -13.66 15.26
CA LYS A 3 -9.39 -13.88 14.71
C LYS A 3 -9.25 -13.39 13.27
N ASN A 4 -10.26 -13.65 12.43
CA ASN A 4 -10.25 -13.26 11.01
C ASN A 4 -10.41 -11.75 10.87
N ILE A 5 -11.31 -11.14 11.67
CA ILE A 5 -11.49 -9.68 11.69
C ILE A 5 -10.21 -8.99 12.13
N LYS A 6 -9.56 -9.48 13.19
CA LYS A 6 -8.26 -8.95 13.66
C LYS A 6 -7.18 -9.06 12.59
N TRP A 7 -7.16 -10.16 11.84
CA TRP A 7 -6.21 -10.37 10.75
C TRP A 7 -6.45 -9.40 9.58
N VAL A 8 -7.71 -9.20 9.18
CA VAL A 8 -8.08 -8.23 8.14
C VAL A 8 -7.69 -6.81 8.56
N LEU A 9 -8.06 -6.38 9.76
CA LEU A 9 -7.71 -5.06 10.28
C LEU A 9 -6.20 -4.85 10.34
N LYS A 10 -5.44 -5.86 10.77
CA LYS A 10 -3.98 -5.80 10.78
C LYS A 10 -3.43 -5.56 9.37
N ASN A 11 -3.93 -6.27 8.36
CA ASN A 11 -3.49 -6.08 6.98
C ASN A 11 -3.86 -4.70 6.43
N LEU A 12 -5.05 -4.18 6.74
CA LEU A 12 -5.45 -2.83 6.34
C LEU A 12 -4.53 -1.76 6.93
N VAL A 13 -4.18 -1.88 8.22
CA VAL A 13 -3.23 -0.97 8.87
C VAL A 13 -1.85 -1.08 8.22
N ILE A 14 -1.38 -2.30 7.93
CA ILE A 14 -0.11 -2.52 7.22
C ILE A 14 -0.15 -1.84 5.84
N GLY A 15 -1.24 -1.99 5.09
CA GLY A 15 -1.40 -1.38 3.77
C GLY A 15 -1.33 0.14 3.82
N LEU A 16 -2.04 0.76 4.77
CA LEU A 16 -1.99 2.21 5.01
C LEU A 16 -0.57 2.69 5.32
N VAL A 17 0.12 2.02 6.25
CA VAL A 17 1.49 2.38 6.63
C VAL A 17 2.46 2.22 5.46
N MET A 18 2.35 1.14 4.68
CA MET A 18 3.20 0.92 3.52
C MET A 18 3.01 1.99 2.45
N ILE A 19 1.77 2.31 2.08
CA ILE A 19 1.48 3.36 1.08
C ILE A 19 2.04 4.70 1.55
N TYR A 20 1.84 5.04 2.82
CA TYR A 20 2.38 6.26 3.40
C TYR A 20 3.91 6.32 3.32
N VAL A 21 4.61 5.25 3.72
CA VAL A 21 6.07 5.18 3.67
C VAL A 21 6.58 5.32 2.24
N ILE A 22 5.94 4.66 1.27
CA ILE A 22 6.35 4.77 -0.13
C ILE A 22 6.13 6.17 -0.69
N ASN A 23 4.99 6.78 -0.43
CA ASN A 23 4.71 8.15 -0.88
C ASN A 23 5.70 9.16 -0.26
N MET A 24 6.16 8.91 0.97
CA MET A 24 7.24 9.70 1.58
C MET A 24 8.60 9.45 0.93
N LEU A 25 8.95 8.17 0.68
CA LEU A 25 10.22 7.81 0.04
C LEU A 25 10.32 8.38 -1.38
N THR A 26 9.27 8.25 -2.18
CA THR A 26 9.18 8.79 -3.56
C THR A 26 9.31 10.31 -3.58
N ALA A 27 8.71 11.01 -2.62
CA ALA A 27 8.89 12.45 -2.45
C ALA A 27 10.35 12.82 -2.09
N TYR A 28 11.04 12.00 -1.29
CA TYR A 28 12.43 12.26 -0.90
C TYR A 28 13.43 12.08 -2.04
N ILE A 29 13.16 11.13 -2.95
CA ILE A 29 14.02 10.84 -4.11
C ILE A 29 13.57 11.56 -5.39
N GLU A 30 12.68 12.56 -5.26
CA GLU A 30 12.13 13.37 -6.36
C GLU A 30 11.51 12.55 -7.51
N ILE A 31 10.97 11.37 -7.19
CA ILE A 31 10.19 10.57 -8.15
C ILE A 31 8.74 11.02 -8.07
N GLU A 32 8.16 11.48 -9.19
CA GLU A 32 6.76 11.92 -9.31
C GLU A 32 5.72 10.79 -9.22
N LEU A 33 6.04 9.69 -8.53
CA LEU A 33 5.15 8.55 -8.38
C LEU A 33 4.37 8.68 -7.07
N LYS A 34 3.08 9.00 -7.18
CA LYS A 34 2.16 9.09 -6.03
C LYS A 34 1.13 7.97 -6.10
N ILE A 35 1.18 7.06 -5.14
CA ILE A 35 0.16 6.01 -5.01
C ILE A 35 -1.07 6.61 -4.31
N PRO A 36 -2.26 6.62 -4.95
CA PRO A 36 -3.47 7.16 -4.34
C PRO A 36 -3.89 6.30 -3.14
N ILE A 37 -4.27 6.95 -2.03
CA ILE A 37 -4.80 6.27 -0.85
C ILE A 37 -6.29 6.03 -1.04
N ASN A 38 -6.66 4.85 -1.50
CA ASN A 38 -8.06 4.41 -1.63
C ASN A 38 -8.20 2.96 -1.16
N ILE A 39 -9.44 2.46 -1.11
CA ILE A 39 -9.72 1.11 -0.61
C ILE A 39 -8.94 0.06 -1.41
N ALA A 40 -8.92 0.15 -2.75
CA ALA A 40 -8.25 -0.84 -3.59
C ALA A 40 -6.74 -0.89 -3.33
N THR A 41 -6.07 0.26 -3.27
CA THR A 41 -4.62 0.32 -3.02
C THR A 41 -4.28 -0.18 -1.62
N ILE A 42 -5.08 0.14 -0.60
CA ILE A 42 -4.88 -0.37 0.76
C ILE A 42 -5.00 -1.90 0.82
N PHE A 43 -5.99 -2.47 0.12
CA PHE A 43 -6.13 -3.93 0.04
C PHE A 43 -4.94 -4.58 -0.67
N ILE A 44 -4.54 -4.05 -1.82
CA ILE A 44 -3.39 -4.55 -2.58
C ILE A 44 -2.11 -4.46 -1.72
N ALA A 45 -1.82 -3.30 -1.15
CA ALA A 45 -0.66 -3.08 -0.28
C ALA A 45 -0.67 -3.99 0.96
N GLY A 46 -1.82 -4.07 1.64
CA GLY A 46 -1.95 -4.75 2.93
C GLY A 46 -1.91 -6.27 2.82
N PHE A 47 -2.55 -6.83 1.78
CA PHE A 47 -2.68 -8.28 1.61
C PHE A 47 -1.55 -8.88 0.78
N LEU A 48 -1.11 -8.19 -0.27
CA LEU A 48 -0.02 -8.65 -1.12
C LEU A 48 1.35 -8.18 -0.63
N ARG A 49 1.42 -7.23 0.32
CA ARG A 49 2.67 -6.70 0.89
C ARG A 49 3.61 -6.22 -0.21
N PHE A 50 4.87 -6.64 -0.17
CA PHE A 50 5.90 -6.28 -1.13
C PHE A 50 5.51 -6.53 -2.60
N PRO A 51 4.99 -7.71 -2.99
CA PRO A 51 4.38 -7.91 -4.31
C PRO A 51 3.32 -6.85 -4.69
N GLY A 52 2.45 -6.48 -3.75
CA GLY A 52 1.43 -5.44 -3.95
C GLY A 52 2.04 -4.06 -4.23
N LEU A 53 3.19 -3.77 -3.62
CA LEU A 53 3.92 -2.52 -3.85
C LEU A 53 4.49 -2.46 -5.26
N ILE A 54 5.06 -3.55 -5.76
CA ILE A 54 5.56 -3.63 -7.14
C ILE A 54 4.43 -3.40 -8.14
N ILE A 55 3.29 -4.05 -7.92
CA ILE A 55 2.10 -3.88 -8.78
C ILE A 55 1.64 -2.42 -8.78
N MET A 56 1.55 -1.78 -7.61
CA MET A 56 1.17 -0.36 -7.53
C MET A 56 2.18 0.56 -8.19
N PHE A 57 3.49 0.25 -8.11
CA PHE A 57 4.52 0.99 -8.83
C PHE A 57 4.33 0.90 -10.34
N ILE A 58 4.10 -0.30 -10.87
CA ILE A 58 3.86 -0.52 -12.29
C ILE A 58 2.61 0.26 -12.73
N ILE A 59 1.51 0.14 -11.99
CA ILE A 59 0.24 0.82 -12.29
C ILE A 59 0.39 2.34 -12.24
N ALA A 60 1.13 2.87 -11.26
CA ALA A 60 1.32 4.32 -11.13
C ALA A 60 2.36 4.89 -12.12
N SER A 61 3.18 4.03 -12.74
CA SER A 61 4.15 4.40 -13.78
C SER A 61 3.62 4.28 -15.21
N LEU A 62 2.46 3.66 -15.40
CA LEU A 62 1.73 3.57 -16.68
C LEU A 62 0.93 4.86 -16.92
#